data_AF-A0A956A545-F1
#
_entry.id   AF-A0A956A545-F1
#
_cell.length_a   1.000
_cell.length_b   1.000
_cell.length_c   1.000
_cell.angle_alpha   90.00
_cell.angle_beta   90.00
_cell.angle_gamma   90.00
#
_symmetry.space_group_name_H-M   'P 1'
#
loop_
_entity.id
_entity.type
_entity.pdbx_description
1 polymer ?
#
loop_
_entity_poly.entity_id
_entity_poly.type
_entity_poly.pdbx_seq_one_letter_code
_entity_poly.pdbx_strand_id
1 'polypeptide(L)'
;MGGASGMWAAAALALSLVVAAPARAEEPPAEPAPTEPAPRPCRALDKGEKISVDMRDAPLADVVRYVSCAAEVAFVLSPPALGGRTVTVFAPKPVDRRGLLTVFRVALRDAGLASERHGAFDVIKPVDQLTP
;
A
#
# COMPACT_ATOMS: atom_id res chain seq x y z
N MET A 1 -50.27 -41.63 56.87
CA MET A 1 -50.95 -40.71 57.80
C MET A 1 -49.90 -40.14 58.74
N GLY A 2 -49.78 -38.79 58.80
CA GLY A 2 -48.93 -38.02 59.75
C GLY A 2 -47.42 -38.12 59.48
N GLY A 3 -46.63 -37.06 59.26
CA GLY A 3 -46.58 -35.77 59.97
C GLY A 3 -45.80 -35.95 61.27
N ALA A 4 -44.79 -35.19 61.66
CA ALA A 4 -44.11 -34.02 61.09
C ALA A 4 -42.79 -33.81 61.88
N SER A 5 -41.89 -33.00 61.30
CA SER A 5 -41.05 -32.01 62.00
C SER A 5 -39.87 -32.46 62.86
N GLY A 6 -38.68 -32.07 62.40
CA GLY A 6 -37.44 -32.06 63.19
C GLY A 6 -36.31 -31.35 62.42
N MET A 7 -36.56 -30.15 61.91
CA MET A 7 -35.54 -29.32 61.25
C MET A 7 -34.59 -28.73 62.31
N TRP A 8 -33.34 -29.18 62.34
CA TRP A 8 -32.21 -28.43 62.91
C TRP A 8 -31.28 -28.10 61.75
N ALA A 9 -31.39 -26.90 61.20
CA ALA A 9 -30.46 -26.40 60.20
C ALA A 9 -29.36 -25.59 60.90
N ALA A 10 -28.15 -26.12 60.85
CA ALA A 10 -26.93 -25.51 61.35
C ALA A 10 -26.67 -24.17 60.64
N ALA A 11 -26.34 -23.14 61.42
CA ALA A 11 -25.85 -21.88 60.89
C ALA A 11 -24.42 -22.07 60.37
N ALA A 12 -24.27 -22.13 59.05
CA ALA A 12 -22.97 -22.10 58.39
C ALA A 12 -22.52 -20.65 58.20
N LEU A 13 -21.42 -20.28 58.86
CA LEU A 13 -20.69 -19.03 58.66
C LEU A 13 -20.21 -18.95 57.21
N ALA A 14 -20.78 -18.02 56.45
CA ALA A 14 -20.32 -17.69 55.11
C ALA A 14 -19.04 -16.84 55.20
N LEU A 15 -17.90 -17.48 54.93
CA LEU A 15 -16.60 -16.83 54.79
C LEU A 15 -16.54 -16.17 53.40
N SER A 16 -16.79 -14.86 53.33
CA SER A 16 -16.70 -14.11 52.07
C SER A 16 -15.23 -13.95 51.65
N LEU A 17 -14.78 -14.80 50.71
CA LEU A 17 -13.55 -14.55 49.97
C LEU A 17 -13.75 -13.36 49.02
N VAL A 18 -13.13 -12.23 49.33
CA VAL A 18 -12.96 -11.12 48.39
C VAL A 18 -11.91 -11.55 47.37
N VAL A 19 -12.37 -11.93 46.17
CA VAL A 19 -11.50 -12.17 45.01
C VAL A 19 -10.96 -10.80 44.55
N ALA A 20 -9.68 -10.54 44.78
CA ALA A 20 -8.98 -9.42 44.17
C ALA A 20 -8.88 -9.68 42.66
N ALA A 21 -9.61 -8.88 41.87
CA ALA A 21 -9.50 -8.91 40.42
C ALA A 21 -8.09 -8.47 39.97
N PRO A 22 -7.52 -9.06 38.91
CA PRO A 22 -6.27 -8.57 38.36
C PRO A 22 -6.54 -7.22 37.71
N ALA A 23 -5.72 -6.22 38.04
CA ALA A 23 -5.69 -4.97 37.31
C ALA A 23 -5.36 -5.29 35.84
N ARG A 24 -6.31 -5.06 34.93
CA ARG A 24 -6.01 -5.02 33.50
C ARG A 24 -5.02 -3.89 33.30
N ALA A 25 -3.79 -4.23 32.92
CA ALA A 25 -2.88 -3.26 32.32
C ALA A 25 -3.59 -2.75 31.06
N GLU A 26 -4.03 -1.51 31.11
CA GLU A 26 -4.59 -0.79 29.97
C GLU A 26 -3.45 -0.66 28.95
N GLU A 27 -3.51 -1.46 27.89
CA GLU A 27 -2.56 -1.34 26.79
C GLU A 27 -2.63 0.11 26.26
N PRO A 28 -1.49 0.81 26.15
CA PRO A 28 -1.49 2.17 25.61
C PRO A 28 -2.16 2.16 24.24
N PRO A 29 -3.00 3.16 23.92
CA PRO A 29 -3.77 3.19 22.69
C PRO A 29 -2.82 2.98 21.49
N ALA A 30 -3.06 1.90 20.75
CA ALA A 30 -2.29 1.56 19.56
C ALA A 30 -2.23 2.79 18.65
N GLU A 31 -1.01 3.27 18.40
CA GLU A 31 -0.76 4.34 17.45
C GLU A 31 -1.41 3.94 16.12
N PRO A 32 -2.23 4.80 15.49
CA PRO A 32 -2.93 4.43 14.28
C PRO A 32 -1.90 4.04 13.22
N ALA A 33 -2.04 2.82 12.67
CA ALA A 33 -1.19 2.34 11.61
C ALA A 33 -1.11 3.39 10.48
N PRO A 34 0.06 3.56 9.83
CA PRO A 34 0.23 4.50 8.73
C PRO A 34 -0.91 4.31 7.73
N THR A 35 -1.79 5.30 7.66
CA THR A 35 -2.92 5.26 6.73
C THR A 35 -2.31 5.35 5.34
N GLU A 36 -2.42 4.28 4.54
CA GLU A 36 -1.99 4.32 3.14
C GLU A 36 -2.60 5.57 2.48
N PRO A 37 -1.78 6.39 1.79
CA PRO A 37 -2.29 7.56 1.10
C PRO A 37 -3.39 7.13 0.14
N ALA A 38 -4.58 7.73 0.28
CA ALA A 38 -5.69 7.44 -0.62
C ALA A 38 -5.22 7.56 -2.08
N PRO A 39 -5.56 6.61 -2.97
CA PRO A 39 -5.12 6.64 -4.34
C PRO A 39 -5.55 7.96 -4.97
N ARG A 40 -4.58 8.78 -5.38
CA ARG A 40 -4.85 10.09 -5.98
C ARG A 40 -5.71 9.87 -7.23
N PRO A 41 -6.78 10.67 -7.43
CA PRO A 41 -7.61 10.54 -8.62
C PRO A 41 -6.72 10.68 -9.86
N CYS A 42 -6.80 9.69 -10.73
CA CYS A 42 -6.07 9.61 -11.99
C CYS A 42 -6.46 10.81 -12.86
N ARG A 43 -5.55 11.77 -13.02
CA ARG A 43 -5.73 12.96 -13.87
C ARG A 43 -4.63 13.00 -14.92
N ALA A 44 -5.04 13.13 -16.18
CA ALA A 44 -4.14 13.41 -17.28
C ALA A 44 -3.60 14.84 -17.21
N LEU A 45 -2.36 15.04 -17.64
CA LEU A 45 -1.78 16.37 -17.77
C LEU A 45 -2.41 17.13 -18.93
N ASP A 46 -2.85 18.35 -18.68
CA ASP A 46 -3.32 19.25 -19.71
C ASP A 46 -2.18 19.63 -20.67
N LYS A 47 -2.54 20.14 -21.85
CA LYS A 47 -1.56 20.54 -22.87
C LYS A 47 -0.68 21.69 -22.34
N GLY A 48 0.61 21.42 -22.21
CA GLY A 48 1.60 22.40 -21.70
C GLY A 48 1.66 22.50 -20.18
N GLU A 49 0.83 21.75 -19.45
CA GLU A 49 0.94 21.61 -18.00
C GLU A 49 2.29 20.98 -17.64
N LYS A 50 2.89 21.47 -16.56
CA LYS A 50 4.14 20.98 -16.02
C LYS A 50 3.94 20.59 -14.57
N ILE A 51 4.54 19.47 -14.18
CA ILE A 51 4.44 18.91 -12.84
C ILE A 51 5.82 18.69 -12.23
N SER A 52 5.91 18.89 -10.92
CA SER A 52 7.07 18.46 -10.14
C SER A 52 6.96 16.97 -9.83
N VAL A 53 8.06 16.24 -9.98
CA VAL A 53 8.13 14.81 -9.71
C VAL A 53 9.24 14.56 -8.69
N ASP A 54 8.85 14.09 -7.51
CA ASP A 54 9.75 13.58 -6.47
C ASP A 54 9.08 12.35 -5.86
N MET A 55 9.45 11.18 -6.39
CA MET A 55 9.02 9.87 -5.90
C MET A 55 10.28 9.13 -5.47
N ARG A 56 10.40 8.82 -4.18
CA ARG A 56 11.57 8.16 -3.61
C ARG A 56 11.18 6.78 -3.12
N ASP A 57 12.01 5.79 -3.47
CA ASP A 57 11.80 4.39 -3.09
C ASP A 57 10.38 3.90 -3.36
N ALA A 58 9.77 4.41 -4.44
CA ALA A 58 8.38 4.18 -4.74
C ALA A 58 8.21 2.82 -5.43
N PRO A 59 7.17 2.02 -5.09
CA PRO A 59 6.87 0.80 -5.81
C PRO A 59 6.71 1.08 -7.30
N LEU A 60 7.39 0.31 -8.15
CA LEU A 60 7.36 0.51 -9.59
C LEU A 60 5.92 0.51 -10.14
N ALA A 61 5.04 -0.33 -9.59
CA ALA A 61 3.64 -0.39 -9.96
C ALA A 61 2.91 0.95 -9.78
N ASP A 62 3.23 1.70 -8.72
CA ASP A 62 2.61 2.99 -8.43
C ASP A 62 3.18 4.09 -9.30
N VAL A 63 4.49 4.04 -9.59
CA VAL A 63 5.12 4.94 -10.56
C VAL A 63 4.55 4.73 -11.96
N VAL A 64 4.38 3.48 -12.40
CA VAL A 64 3.77 3.15 -13.69
C VAL A 64 2.33 3.67 -13.74
N ARG A 65 1.55 3.46 -12.68
CA ARG A 65 0.16 3.95 -12.60
C ARG A 65 0.10 5.47 -12.68
N TYR A 66 0.97 6.16 -11.94
CA TYR A 66 1.08 7.61 -11.97
C TYR A 66 1.41 8.14 -13.37
N VAL A 67 2.43 7.57 -14.02
CA VAL A 67 2.85 7.98 -15.37
C VAL A 67 1.79 7.63 -16.41
N SER A 68 1.15 6.46 -16.29
CA SER A 68 0.04 6.04 -17.16
C SER A 68 -1.09 7.06 -17.16
N CYS A 69 -1.50 7.48 -15.95
CA CYS A 69 -2.52 8.51 -15.76
C CYS A 69 -2.08 9.86 -16.35
N ALA A 70 -0.92 10.37 -15.91
CA ALA A 70 -0.46 11.69 -16.28
C ALA A 70 -0.17 11.84 -17.78
N ALA A 71 0.33 10.78 -18.42
CA ALA A 71 0.72 10.78 -19.83
C ALA A 71 -0.33 10.21 -20.79
N GLU A 72 -1.41 9.64 -20.28
CA GLU A 72 -2.42 8.91 -21.07
C GLU A 72 -1.81 7.79 -21.92
N VAL A 73 -0.87 7.05 -21.35
CA VAL A 73 -0.22 5.91 -22.00
C VAL A 73 -0.63 4.64 -21.27
N ALA A 74 -1.18 3.68 -22.01
CA ALA A 74 -1.53 2.39 -21.47
C ALA A 74 -0.28 1.49 -21.41
N PHE A 75 0.06 1.03 -20.21
CA PHE A 75 1.18 0.12 -19.98
C PHE A 75 0.69 -1.27 -19.61
N VAL A 76 1.35 -2.29 -20.15
CA VAL A 76 1.17 -3.69 -19.75
C VAL A 76 2.42 -4.13 -19.00
N LEU A 77 2.25 -4.62 -17.78
CA LEU A 77 3.34 -5.05 -16.92
C LEU A 77 3.46 -6.57 -16.97
N SER A 78 4.62 -7.09 -17.39
CA SER A 78 4.90 -8.52 -17.21
C SER A 78 5.10 -8.82 -15.72
N PRO A 79 4.49 -9.86 -15.11
CA PRO A 79 4.61 -10.13 -13.68
C PRO A 79 6.05 -10.19 -13.13
N PRO A 80 7.03 -10.77 -13.84
CA PRO A 80 8.44 -10.74 -13.41
C PRO A 80 9.04 -9.33 -13.33
N ALA A 81 8.54 -8.39 -14.14
CA ALA A 81 9.02 -7.01 -14.16
C ALA A 81 8.67 -6.24 -12.88
N LEU A 82 7.59 -6.64 -12.19
CA LEU A 82 7.11 -5.96 -11.00
C LEU A 82 7.85 -6.35 -9.72
N GLY A 83 8.30 -7.62 -9.61
CA GLY A 83 8.91 -8.29 -8.45
C GLY A 83 9.35 -7.45 -7.24
N GLY A 84 8.41 -6.78 -6.56
CA GLY A 84 8.69 -5.88 -5.43
C GLY A 84 9.63 -4.72 -5.72
N ARG A 85 9.90 -4.38 -7.00
CA ARG A 85 10.90 -3.38 -7.36
C ARG A 85 10.45 -1.99 -6.93
N THR A 86 11.36 -1.25 -6.31
CA THR A 86 11.22 0.18 -6.05
C THR A 86 12.11 0.97 -6.98
N VAL A 87 11.69 2.18 -7.32
CA VAL A 87 12.48 3.12 -8.12
C VAL A 87 12.39 4.52 -7.52
N THR A 88 13.44 5.30 -7.74
CA THR A 88 13.43 6.73 -7.42
C THR A 88 13.32 7.53 -8.72
N VAL A 89 12.30 8.38 -8.80
CA VAL A 89 12.03 9.28 -9.92
C VAL A 89 12.03 10.70 -9.39
N PHE A 90 13.08 11.44 -9.70
CA PHE A 90 13.24 12.82 -9.29
C PHE A 90 13.55 13.71 -10.49
N ALA A 91 12.79 14.80 -10.63
CA ALA A 91 13.04 15.84 -11.62
C ALA A 91 13.24 17.19 -10.89
N PRO A 92 14.45 17.80 -10.95
CA PRO A 92 14.73 19.04 -10.23
C PRO A 92 13.98 20.26 -10.79
N LYS A 93 13.45 20.15 -12.02
CA LYS A 93 12.61 21.17 -12.66
C LYS A 93 11.26 20.54 -13.03
N PRO A 94 10.16 21.30 -13.01
CA PRO A 94 8.87 20.82 -13.49
C PRO A 94 8.96 20.29 -14.93
N VAL A 95 8.41 19.11 -15.17
CA VAL A 95 8.43 18.42 -16.46
C VAL A 95 7.04 18.40 -17.08
N ASP A 96 7.00 18.50 -18.41
CA ASP A 96 5.77 18.26 -19.16
C ASP A 96 5.55 16.76 -19.41
N ARG A 97 4.47 16.41 -20.13
CA ARG A 97 4.13 15.04 -20.49
C ARG A 97 5.29 14.26 -21.15
N ARG A 98 6.04 14.90 -22.06
CA ARG A 98 7.16 14.27 -22.77
C ARG A 98 8.36 14.08 -21.85
N GLY A 99 8.65 15.08 -21.02
CA GLY A 99 9.67 15.02 -19.99
C GLY A 99 9.39 13.90 -18.99
N LEU A 100 8.15 13.77 -18.51
CA LEU A 100 7.74 12.71 -17.61
C LEU A 100 8.00 11.31 -18.20
N LEU A 101 7.57 11.05 -19.44
CA LEU A 101 7.83 9.78 -20.13
C LEU A 101 9.33 9.53 -20.33
N THR A 102 10.12 10.58 -20.55
CA THR A 102 11.58 10.46 -20.71
C THR A 102 12.23 10.03 -19.40
N VAL A 103 11.92 10.70 -18.30
CA VAL A 103 12.45 10.36 -16.97
C VAL A 103 12.01 8.94 -16.58
N PHE A 104 10.73 8.60 -16.81
CA PHE A 104 10.21 7.26 -16.54
C PHE A 104 10.97 6.16 -17.29
N ARG A 105 11.24 6.33 -18.60
CA ARG A 105 12.03 5.35 -19.37
C ARG A 105 13.48 5.23 -18.90
N VAL A 106 14.07 6.31 -18.38
CA VAL A 106 15.40 6.25 -17.75
C VAL A 106 15.32 5.41 -16.47
N ALA A 107 14.34 5.66 -15.61
CA ALA A 107 14.13 4.88 -14.38
C ALA A 107 13.88 3.39 -14.67
N LEU A 108 13.12 3.05 -15.72
CA LEU A 108 12.94 1.66 -16.15
C LEU A 108 14.28 1.00 -16.53
N ARG A 109 15.11 1.68 -17.33
CA ARG A 109 16.41 1.14 -17.76
C ARG A 109 17.37 0.93 -16.60
N ASP A 110 17.41 1.88 -15.66
CA ASP A 110 18.21 1.76 -14.44
C ASP A 110 17.76 0.54 -13.60
N ALA A 111 16.46 0.30 -13.55
CA ALA A 111 15.88 -0.90 -12.95
C ALA A 111 16.04 -2.18 -13.80
N GLY A 112 16.79 -2.18 -14.91
CA GLY A 112 16.97 -3.34 -15.78
C GLY A 112 15.72 -3.75 -16.58
N LEU A 113 14.82 -2.80 -16.82
CA LEU A 113 13.59 -2.97 -17.57
C LEU A 113 13.60 -2.14 -18.86
N ALA A 114 12.78 -2.56 -19.81
CA ALA A 114 12.52 -1.82 -21.03
C ALA A 114 11.02 -1.76 -21.32
N SER A 115 10.64 -0.81 -22.16
CA SER A 115 9.29 -0.60 -22.64
C SER A 115 9.26 -0.77 -24.16
N GLU A 116 8.49 -1.74 -24.64
CA GLU A 116 8.34 -2.03 -26.07
C GLU A 116 6.92 -1.67 -26.52
N ARG A 117 6.77 -0.94 -27.62
CA ARG A 117 5.45 -0.54 -28.13
C ARG A 117 4.80 -1.69 -28.90
N HIS A 118 3.67 -2.16 -28.41
CA HIS A 118 2.85 -3.21 -28.99
C HIS A 118 1.49 -2.62 -29.37
N GLY A 119 1.41 -2.08 -30.59
CA GLY A 119 0.21 -1.39 -31.08
C GLY A 119 -0.12 -0.17 -30.22
N ALA A 120 -1.25 -0.23 -29.51
CA ALA A 120 -1.75 0.86 -28.65
C ALA A 120 -1.16 0.86 -27.23
N PHE A 121 -0.39 -0.16 -26.86
CA PHE A 121 0.12 -0.34 -25.51
C PHE A 121 1.65 -0.36 -25.48
N ASP A 122 2.21 -0.02 -24.33
CA ASP A 122 3.63 -0.16 -24.04
C ASP A 122 3.82 -1.31 -23.06
N VAL A 123 4.52 -2.37 -23.47
CA VAL A 123 4.78 -3.55 -22.64
C VAL A 123 6.10 -3.35 -21.89
N ILE A 124 6.04 -3.37 -20.57
CA ILE A 124 7.19 -3.25 -19.68
C ILE A 124 7.67 -4.64 -19.26
N LYS A 125 8.92 -4.96 -19.61
CA LYS A 125 9.54 -6.27 -19.37
C LYS A 125 11.05 -6.13 -19.09
N PRO A 126 11.69 -7.15 -18.49
CA PRO A 126 13.14 -7.21 -18.34
C PRO A 126 13.86 -7.05 -19.68
N VAL A 127 15.03 -6.38 -19.67
CA VAL A 127 15.81 -6.08 -20.89
C VAL A 127 16.26 -7.35 -21.62
N ASP A 128 16.56 -8.42 -20.88
CA ASP A 128 16.93 -9.74 -21.41
C ASP A 128 15.76 -10.48 -22.09
N GLN A 129 14.53 -9.95 -21.97
CA GLN A 129 13.32 -10.47 -22.60
C GLN A 129 12.82 -9.60 -23.77
N LEU A 130 13.63 -8.65 -24.23
CA LEU A 130 13.33 -7.87 -25.41
C LEU A 130 13.40 -8.75 -26.66
N THR A 131 12.44 -8.55 -27.58
CA THR A 131 12.48 -9.19 -28.89
C THR A 131 13.60 -8.50 -29.70
N PRO A 132 14.51 -9.25 -30.35
CA PRO A 132 15.54 -8.67 -31.20
C PRO A 132 14.98 -8.01 -32.47
#